data_AF-A0A1Y2K864-F1
#
_entry.id   AF-A0A1Y2K864-F1
#
_cell.length_a   1.000
_cell.length_b   1.000
_cell.length_c   1.000
_cell.angle_alpha   90.00
_cell.angle_beta   90.00
_cell.angle_gamma   90.00
#
_symmetry.space_group_name_H-M   'P 1'
#
loop_
_entity.id
_entity.type
_entity.pdbx_description
1 polymer ?
#
loop_
_entity_poly.entity_id
_entity_poly.type
_entity_poly.pdbx_seq_one_letter_code
_entity_poly.pdbx_strand_id
1 'polypeptide(L)'
;MDLLHSVGEVVEALSPAAQKERLPVIQGTPAPKRPHGAEVYVVSGYEAKGERRGDVEVEVVVDRPGKDVVLLLSSYDKITWRVSPSAHTRLKYIVLSGYYESPVFSSTQTPLYGAKAGFAYQEEGRRFTKLLRWMKQNLNVTALDGFFGAYGLPGEIVLNRSDKRPQWSLNWPPVKRSEQELIFSLPTRKGALALYDLNGPLETPEDAVMSPHSRALSPDGEREYRIARNGVQVIDQRLQGSTETFDIPANFVRFSWPIGIAYDTHQDIVSIVSFGGDGAFYRFDAKREKWLDFRTFGGVDLQLLAFDPVDKQYVGVTSFGRNTLLFIDQKGAPQERRELLRALPGFSRIVGRDSSSRERNLVVAPQGRYVAIAALDSQHRVGHIWLYDKVKRSGQLTYARQDAM
;
A
#
# COMPACT_ATOMS: atom_id res chain seq x y z
N MET A 1 -5.42 41.26 66.39
CA MET A 1 -5.49 39.87 65.91
C MET A 1 -5.60 39.95 64.41
N ASP A 2 -4.50 39.80 63.68
CA ASP A 2 -4.51 39.53 62.24
C ASP A 2 -3.20 38.82 61.89
N LEU A 3 -3.34 37.55 61.48
CA LEU A 3 -2.27 36.63 61.15
C LEU A 3 -2.04 36.66 59.65
N LEU A 4 -0.92 37.25 59.21
CA LEU A 4 -0.39 37.15 57.86
C LEU A 4 0.24 35.75 57.67
N HIS A 5 -0.35 34.92 56.80
CA HIS A 5 0.30 33.73 56.26
C HIS A 5 0.94 34.07 54.91
N SER A 6 2.27 34.15 54.92
CA SER A 6 3.13 34.19 53.74
C SER A 6 3.29 32.78 53.19
N VAL A 7 2.69 32.50 52.03
CA VAL A 7 2.97 31.27 51.27
C VAL A 7 4.25 31.49 50.48
N GLY A 8 5.33 30.85 50.91
CA GLY A 8 6.59 30.82 50.16
C GLY A 8 6.47 29.89 48.96
N GLU A 9 6.56 30.47 47.76
CA GLU A 9 6.65 29.76 46.50
C GLU A 9 8.07 29.17 46.39
N VAL A 10 8.18 27.84 46.51
CA VAL A 10 9.44 27.13 46.28
C VAL A 10 9.63 27.05 44.76
N VAL A 11 10.42 27.97 44.23
CA VAL A 11 10.90 27.91 42.85
C VAL A 11 11.92 26.77 42.79
N GLU A 12 11.50 25.62 42.27
CA GLU A 12 12.37 24.47 42.00
C GLU A 12 13.40 24.91 40.95
N ALA A 13 14.65 25.08 41.39
CA ALA A 13 15.74 25.52 40.52
C ALA A 13 15.91 24.54 39.35
N LEU A 14 15.74 25.05 38.12
CA LEU A 14 16.05 24.32 36.89
C LEU A 14 17.49 23.82 36.97
N SER A 15 17.65 22.50 37.13
CA SER A 15 18.94 21.82 37.12
C SER A 15 19.70 22.22 35.84
N PRO A 16 21.04 22.44 35.89
CA PRO A 16 21.82 22.82 34.72
C PRO A 16 21.52 21.86 33.57
N ALA A 17 21.21 22.41 32.39
CA ALA A 17 20.93 21.60 31.21
C ALA A 17 22.07 20.60 31.01
N ALA A 18 21.78 19.31 31.25
CA ALA A 18 22.79 18.27 31.22
C ALA A 18 23.49 18.30 29.86
N GLN A 19 24.81 18.42 29.87
CA GLN A 19 25.61 18.49 28.66
C GLN A 19 25.40 17.20 27.85
N LYS A 20 24.95 17.33 26.60
CA LYS A 20 24.72 16.17 25.72
C LYS A 20 26.01 15.77 25.04
N GLU A 21 26.34 14.50 25.12
CA GLU A 21 27.54 13.92 24.51
C GLU A 21 27.18 13.14 23.25
N ARG A 22 28.10 13.10 22.28
CA ARG A 22 27.93 12.29 21.07
C ARG A 22 28.03 10.82 21.44
N LEU A 23 26.99 10.06 21.12
CA LEU A 23 26.98 8.62 21.35
C LEU A 23 27.80 7.89 20.26
N PRO A 24 28.67 6.94 20.62
CA PRO A 24 29.36 6.10 19.66
C PRO A 24 28.38 5.11 19.02
N VAL A 25 28.40 5.00 17.69
CA VAL A 25 27.55 4.05 16.96
C VAL A 25 28.18 2.66 16.97
N ILE A 26 27.46 1.68 17.51
CA ILE A 26 27.83 0.26 17.44
C ILE A 26 27.46 -0.25 16.05
N GLN A 27 28.48 -0.51 15.22
CA GLN A 27 28.34 -1.03 13.85
C GLN A 27 28.52 -2.54 13.80
N GLY A 28 27.84 -3.22 12.87
CA GLY A 28 28.00 -4.65 12.61
C GLY A 28 27.38 -5.58 13.67
N THR A 29 27.07 -5.08 14.86
CA THR A 29 26.33 -5.83 15.89
C THR A 29 24.83 -5.53 15.80
N PRO A 30 23.96 -6.54 15.63
CA PRO A 30 22.52 -6.35 15.70
C PRO A 30 22.09 -5.80 17.07
N ALA A 31 21.12 -4.88 17.08
CA ALA A 31 20.49 -4.44 18.31
C ALA A 31 19.82 -5.63 19.04
N PRO A 32 19.82 -5.66 20.38
CA PRO A 32 19.17 -6.72 21.14
C PRO A 32 17.66 -6.72 20.89
N LYS A 33 17.01 -7.87 21.10
CA LYS A 33 15.53 -7.96 21.07
C LYS A 33 14.92 -7.00 22.09
N ARG A 34 13.69 -6.54 21.83
CA ARG A 34 12.97 -5.64 22.72
C ARG A 34 12.89 -6.24 24.13
N PRO A 35 13.34 -5.53 25.18
CA PRO A 35 13.17 -5.97 26.56
C PRO A 35 11.68 -6.15 26.90
N HIS A 36 11.37 -7.09 27.79
CA HIS A 36 9.98 -7.32 28.21
C HIS A 36 9.38 -6.04 28.81
N GLY A 37 8.19 -5.64 28.35
CA GLY A 37 7.48 -4.45 28.84
C GLY A 37 8.03 -3.10 28.37
N ALA A 38 9.12 -3.05 27.60
CA ALA A 38 9.62 -1.79 27.06
C ALA A 38 8.67 -1.22 26.00
N GLU A 39 8.45 0.10 26.05
CA GLU A 39 7.72 0.85 25.04
C GLU A 39 8.62 1.11 23.83
N VAL A 40 8.06 1.09 22.62
CA VAL A 40 8.79 1.31 21.37
C VAL A 40 8.27 2.54 20.65
N TYR A 41 9.15 3.50 20.43
CA TYR A 41 8.87 4.72 19.71
C TYR A 41 9.69 4.80 18.43
N VAL A 42 9.08 5.33 17.38
CA VAL A 42 9.75 5.61 16.11
C VAL A 42 9.63 7.09 15.81
N VAL A 43 10.76 7.74 15.51
CA VAL A 43 10.81 9.07 14.93
C VAL A 43 11.43 8.94 13.55
N SER A 44 10.72 9.39 12.51
CA SER A 44 11.13 9.18 11.13
C SER A 44 10.82 10.36 10.20
N GLY A 45 11.77 10.74 9.36
CA GLY A 45 11.61 11.86 8.43
C GLY A 45 12.16 11.63 7.02
N TYR A 46 11.79 12.50 6.08
CA TYR A 46 12.49 12.58 4.79
C TYR A 46 13.65 13.57 4.90
N GLU A 47 13.30 14.83 5.15
CA GLU A 47 14.20 15.95 5.37
C GLU A 47 13.89 16.60 6.72
N ALA A 48 14.68 17.60 7.09
CA ALA A 48 14.36 18.46 8.22
C ALA A 48 13.80 19.79 7.70
N LYS A 49 12.81 20.35 8.40
CA LYS A 49 12.03 21.49 7.91
C LYS A 49 12.86 22.77 7.94
N GLY A 50 13.06 23.40 6.79
CA GLY A 50 13.40 24.83 6.72
C GLY A 50 14.85 25.20 6.38
N GLU A 51 15.74 24.27 6.06
CA GLU A 51 17.13 24.63 5.72
C GLU A 51 17.66 23.95 4.45
N ARG A 52 18.53 24.68 3.73
CA ARG A 52 19.40 24.12 2.69
C ARG A 52 20.24 23.01 3.33
N ARG A 53 20.35 21.86 2.65
CA ARG A 53 21.25 20.73 2.97
C ARG A 53 22.48 21.17 3.77
N GLY A 54 22.61 20.75 5.02
CA GLY A 54 23.67 21.22 5.90
C GLY A 54 23.78 20.46 7.20
N ASP A 55 23.16 20.98 8.26
CA ASP A 55 23.28 20.43 9.62
C ASP A 55 22.02 20.72 10.44
N VAL A 56 20.90 20.13 10.03
CA VAL A 56 19.66 20.36 10.77
C VAL A 56 19.64 19.53 12.04
N GLU A 57 19.40 20.21 13.16
CA GLU A 57 19.26 19.60 14.47
C GLU A 57 17.79 19.30 14.78
N VAL A 58 17.52 18.11 15.30
CA VAL A 58 16.20 17.71 15.79
C VAL A 58 16.33 17.25 17.23
N GLU A 59 15.65 17.97 18.12
CA GLU A 59 15.47 17.62 19.52
C GLU A 59 14.36 16.57 19.67
N VAL A 60 14.65 15.47 20.35
CA VAL A 60 13.70 14.40 20.64
C VAL A 60 13.63 14.24 22.16
N VAL A 61 12.59 14.83 22.76
CA VAL A 61 12.32 14.73 24.19
C VAL A 61 11.53 13.45 24.46
N VAL A 62 12.10 12.53 25.22
CA VAL A 62 11.45 11.25 25.58
C VAL A 62 10.96 11.35 27.01
N ASP A 63 9.71 11.75 27.19
CA ASP A 63 9.12 11.98 28.51
C ASP A 63 8.21 10.83 28.94
N ARG A 64 8.82 9.72 29.36
CA ARG A 64 8.15 8.47 29.74
C ARG A 64 8.59 8.04 31.14
N PRO A 65 8.27 8.81 32.19
CA PRO A 65 8.77 8.56 33.54
C PRO A 65 8.38 7.17 34.03
N GLY A 66 9.36 6.46 34.61
CA GLY A 66 9.20 5.10 35.11
C GLY A 66 9.17 4.02 34.03
N LYS A 67 9.21 4.37 32.74
CA LYS A 67 9.15 3.41 31.63
C LYS A 67 10.53 3.07 31.07
N ASP A 68 10.62 1.84 30.58
CA ASP A 68 11.71 1.40 29.73
C ASP A 68 11.34 1.71 28.27
N VAL A 69 12.23 2.34 27.53
CA VAL A 69 11.97 2.80 26.15
C VAL A 69 13.05 2.30 25.19
N VAL A 70 12.60 1.82 24.04
CA VAL A 70 13.40 1.60 22.83
C VAL A 70 13.03 2.68 21.82
N LEU A 71 14.02 3.43 21.34
CA LEU A 71 13.82 4.52 20.39
C LEU A 71 14.45 4.16 19.04
N LEU A 72 13.69 4.26 17.96
CA LEU A 72 14.21 4.17 16.60
C LEU A 72 14.17 5.55 15.94
N LEU A 73 15.34 6.02 15.52
CA LEU A 73 15.53 7.27 14.80
C LEU A 73 15.83 6.95 13.34
N SER A 74 15.10 7.56 12.41
CA SER A 74 15.39 7.36 11.00
C SER A 74 15.13 8.55 10.10
N SER A 75 15.94 8.71 9.05
CA SER A 75 15.77 9.78 8.08
C SER A 75 16.32 9.41 6.70
N TYR A 76 15.83 10.10 5.67
CA TYR A 76 16.51 10.08 4.38
C TYR A 76 17.75 10.98 4.42
N ASP A 77 17.59 12.27 4.73
CA ASP A 77 18.69 13.22 4.85
C ASP A 77 19.50 13.04 6.15
N LYS A 78 20.70 13.63 6.19
CA LYS A 78 21.53 13.73 7.40
C LYS A 78 20.83 14.62 8.43
N ILE A 79 20.68 14.10 9.65
CA ILE A 79 20.09 14.83 10.79
C ILE A 79 21.00 14.72 11.99
N THR A 80 21.21 15.83 12.69
CA THR A 80 21.82 15.82 14.01
C THR A 80 20.74 15.59 15.06
N TRP A 81 20.68 14.38 15.60
CA TRP A 81 19.67 14.03 16.60
C TRP A 81 20.15 14.40 17.99
N ARG A 82 19.34 15.13 18.76
CA ARG A 82 19.57 15.39 20.18
C ARG A 82 18.46 14.74 20.99
N VAL A 83 18.80 13.72 21.77
CA VAL A 83 17.83 12.94 22.54
C VAL A 83 17.88 13.37 24.00
N SER A 84 16.73 13.72 24.57
CA SER A 84 16.57 14.11 25.98
C SER A 84 15.53 13.23 26.66
N PRO A 85 15.93 12.11 27.30
CA PRO A 85 15.02 11.43 28.21
C PRO A 85 14.70 12.31 29.43
N SER A 86 13.44 12.35 29.84
CA SER A 86 13.04 13.02 31.09
C SER A 86 13.53 12.25 32.31
N ALA A 87 13.41 12.87 33.49
CA ALA A 87 13.71 12.23 34.76
C ALA A 87 12.96 10.89 34.87
N HIS A 88 13.67 9.84 35.29
CA HIS A 88 13.15 8.48 35.44
C HIS A 88 12.69 7.77 34.16
N THR A 89 12.86 8.37 32.98
CA THR A 89 12.75 7.67 31.70
C THR A 89 14.00 6.85 31.45
N ARG A 90 13.88 5.55 31.15
CA ARG A 90 15.03 4.66 30.94
C ARG A 90 15.12 4.25 29.48
N LEU A 91 15.97 4.93 28.71
CA LEU A 91 16.31 4.49 27.35
C LEU A 91 17.18 3.23 27.42
N LYS A 92 16.65 2.10 26.95
CA LYS A 92 17.39 0.83 26.91
C LYS A 92 18.43 0.82 25.81
N TYR A 93 18.05 1.32 24.63
CA TYR A 93 18.93 1.54 23.50
C TYR A 93 18.23 2.40 22.45
N ILE A 94 19.04 2.97 21.56
CA ILE A 94 18.61 3.71 20.38
C ILE A 94 19.02 2.90 19.15
N VAL A 95 18.12 2.79 18.17
CA VAL A 95 18.43 2.27 16.83
C VAL A 95 18.45 3.43 15.86
N LEU A 96 19.57 3.63 15.18
CA LEU A 96 19.73 4.66 14.15
C LEU A 96 19.72 4.02 12.76
N SER A 97 18.84 4.51 11.89
CA SER A 97 18.82 4.11 10.49
C SER A 97 18.64 5.30 9.56
N GLY A 98 19.59 5.52 8.66
CA GLY A 98 19.47 6.60 7.68
C GLY A 98 20.17 6.26 6.38
N TYR A 99 19.87 7.03 5.33
CA TYR A 99 20.63 6.94 4.08
C TYR A 99 22.00 7.60 4.23
N TYR A 100 22.07 8.73 4.94
CA TYR A 100 23.31 9.41 5.32
C TYR A 100 23.65 9.18 6.80
N GLU A 101 24.95 9.30 7.12
CA GLU A 101 25.42 9.25 8.51
C GLU A 101 24.86 10.42 9.29
N SER A 102 24.24 10.12 10.44
CA SER A 102 23.55 11.08 11.30
C SER A 102 24.13 10.99 12.71
N PRO A 103 24.71 12.05 13.28
CA PRO A 103 25.20 12.00 14.66
C PRO A 103 24.01 12.00 15.64
N VAL A 104 24.20 11.34 16.79
CA VAL A 104 23.23 11.32 17.88
C VAL A 104 23.92 11.80 19.15
N PHE A 105 23.32 12.78 19.80
CA PHE A 105 23.74 13.32 21.09
C PHE A 105 22.70 12.99 22.14
N SER A 106 23.12 12.65 23.36
CA SER A 106 22.21 12.33 24.47
C SER A 106 22.75 12.84 25.80
N SER A 107 21.85 13.17 26.72
CA SER A 107 22.19 13.47 28.11
C SER A 107 22.44 12.20 28.96
N THR A 108 22.20 11.02 28.39
CA THR A 108 22.43 9.72 29.04
C THR A 108 23.34 8.83 28.20
N GLN A 109 24.18 8.03 28.87
CA GLN A 109 24.95 6.96 28.24
C GLN A 109 24.01 5.82 27.82
N THR A 110 23.52 5.89 26.59
CA THR A 110 22.58 4.92 26.03
C THR A 110 23.24 4.21 24.83
N PRO A 111 23.20 2.87 24.75
CA PRO A 111 23.72 2.15 23.59
C PRO A 111 23.02 2.58 22.30
N LEU A 112 23.82 2.88 21.28
CA LEU A 112 23.36 3.32 19.96
C LEU A 112 23.76 2.29 18.90
N TYR A 113 22.78 1.64 18.26
CA TYR A 113 23.00 0.63 17.25
C TYR A 113 22.72 1.18 15.85
N GLY A 114 23.68 1.02 14.94
CA GLY A 114 23.48 1.33 13.51
C GLY A 114 22.67 0.25 12.81
N ALA A 115 21.70 0.64 11.98
CA ALA A 115 20.81 -0.28 11.28
C ALA A 115 20.45 0.16 9.86
N LYS A 116 20.07 -0.82 9.03
CA LYS A 116 19.51 -0.63 7.68
C LYS A 116 18.00 -0.89 7.65
N ALA A 117 17.28 -0.30 8.61
CA ALA A 117 15.82 -0.39 8.71
C ALA A 117 15.09 0.42 7.62
N GLY A 118 15.77 1.44 7.06
CA GLY A 118 15.16 2.44 6.19
C GLY A 118 14.43 3.51 7.00
N PHE A 119 13.58 4.28 6.32
CA PHE A 119 12.80 5.36 6.95
C PHE A 119 11.37 5.33 6.41
N ALA A 120 10.44 5.91 7.16
CA ALA A 120 9.05 6.05 6.79
C ALA A 120 8.47 7.30 7.46
N TYR A 121 8.17 8.35 6.70
CA TYR A 121 7.58 9.58 7.25
C TYR A 121 6.04 9.58 7.25
N GLN A 122 5.41 8.49 6.82
CA GLN A 122 3.96 8.30 6.83
C GLN A 122 3.62 7.10 7.73
N GLU A 123 2.48 7.16 8.41
CA GLU A 123 1.93 6.07 9.26
C GLU A 123 1.44 4.85 8.46
N GLU A 124 1.59 4.89 7.14
CA GLU A 124 1.16 3.86 6.20
C GLU A 124 2.11 3.81 4.99
N GLY A 125 1.80 2.94 4.04
CA GLY A 125 2.62 2.78 2.84
C GLY A 125 3.68 1.69 2.99
N ARG A 126 4.24 1.28 1.85
CA ARG A 126 5.23 0.21 1.79
C ARG A 126 6.49 0.48 2.61
N ARG A 127 6.93 1.74 2.70
CA ARG A 127 8.10 2.13 3.52
C ARG A 127 7.83 1.87 5.00
N PHE A 128 6.65 2.27 5.50
CA PHE A 128 6.24 2.01 6.88
C PHE A 128 6.10 0.52 7.16
N THR A 129 5.46 -0.24 6.25
CA THR A 129 5.36 -1.70 6.38
C THR A 129 6.72 -2.39 6.35
N LYS A 130 7.66 -1.95 5.49
CA LYS A 130 9.03 -2.46 5.46
C LYS A 130 9.75 -2.19 6.79
N LEU A 131 9.60 -1.00 7.35
CA LEU A 131 10.15 -0.65 8.66
C LEU A 131 9.59 -1.55 9.76
N LEU A 132 8.27 -1.72 9.83
CA LEU A 132 7.64 -2.61 10.80
C LEU A 132 8.11 -4.07 10.65
N ARG A 133 8.23 -4.59 9.42
CA ARG A 133 8.74 -5.95 9.18
C ARG A 133 10.18 -6.10 9.63
N TRP A 134 11.02 -5.10 9.36
CA TRP A 134 12.38 -5.05 9.87
C TRP A 134 12.40 -5.08 11.41
N MET A 135 11.51 -4.32 12.06
CA MET A 135 11.41 -4.30 13.53
C MET A 135 10.93 -5.65 14.11
N LYS A 136 10.00 -6.36 13.47
CA LYS A 136 9.61 -7.73 13.86
C LYS A 136 10.79 -8.68 13.78
N GLN A 137 11.50 -8.69 12.66
CA GLN A 137 12.63 -9.60 12.43
C GLN A 137 13.80 -9.31 13.37
N ASN A 138 14.17 -8.04 13.54
CA ASN A 138 15.39 -7.65 14.23
C ASN A 138 15.16 -7.42 15.73
N LEU A 139 14.01 -6.85 16.11
CA LEU A 139 13.73 -6.44 17.49
C LEU A 139 12.60 -7.24 18.16
N ASN A 140 11.92 -8.15 17.44
CA ASN A 140 10.71 -8.83 17.92
C ASN A 140 9.57 -7.86 18.29
N VAL A 141 9.41 -6.80 17.50
CA VAL A 141 8.37 -5.77 17.68
C VAL A 141 7.31 -5.90 16.59
N THR A 142 6.07 -6.15 16.97
CA THR A 142 4.93 -6.28 16.03
C THR A 142 4.00 -5.06 16.05
N ALA A 143 4.10 -4.20 17.06
CA ALA A 143 3.33 -2.96 17.19
C ALA A 143 4.15 -1.88 17.91
N LEU A 144 3.91 -0.62 17.57
CA LEU A 144 4.57 0.54 18.17
C LEU A 144 3.71 1.15 19.29
N ASP A 145 4.37 1.69 20.30
CA ASP A 145 3.75 2.49 21.36
C ASP A 145 3.63 3.97 20.96
N GLY A 146 4.45 4.42 20.00
CA GLY A 146 4.42 5.75 19.41
C GLY A 146 5.12 5.83 18.05
N PHE A 147 4.60 6.66 17.15
CA PHE A 147 5.24 6.97 15.88
C PHE A 147 5.09 8.47 15.57
N PHE A 148 6.20 9.11 15.23
CA PHE A 148 6.24 10.45 14.66
C PHE A 148 6.86 10.37 13.27
N GLY A 149 6.07 10.67 12.25
CA GLY A 149 6.50 10.71 10.85
C GLY A 149 6.19 12.06 10.23
N ALA A 150 7.17 12.71 9.60
CA ALA A 150 6.95 13.95 8.86
C ALA A 150 7.87 14.06 7.64
N TYR A 151 7.38 14.61 6.53
CA TYR A 151 8.24 14.86 5.37
C TYR A 151 9.41 15.78 5.78
N GLY A 152 9.11 16.94 6.36
CA GLY A 152 10.07 17.79 7.05
C GLY A 152 9.91 17.68 8.56
N LEU A 153 10.91 17.13 9.25
CA LEU A 153 10.92 17.04 10.72
C LEU A 153 10.99 18.44 11.35
N PRO A 154 10.20 18.72 12.41
CA PRO A 154 10.35 19.95 13.18
C PRO A 154 11.65 19.92 14.00
N GLY A 155 12.08 21.08 14.49
CA GLY A 155 13.27 21.17 15.34
C GLY A 155 13.10 20.50 16.72
N GLU A 156 11.86 20.26 17.17
CA GLU A 156 11.57 19.57 18.42
C GLU A 156 10.40 18.58 18.26
N ILE A 157 10.55 17.41 18.86
CA ILE A 157 9.56 16.33 18.92
C ILE A 157 9.48 15.82 20.36
N VAL A 158 8.28 15.83 20.93
CA VAL A 158 8.03 15.39 22.31
C VAL A 158 7.25 14.07 22.32
N LEU A 159 7.82 13.05 22.96
CA LEU A 159 7.24 11.71 23.15
C LEU A 159 6.82 11.54 24.61
N ASN A 160 5.72 12.17 25.01
CA ASN A 160 5.26 12.21 26.41
C ASN A 160 4.17 11.19 26.76
N ARG A 161 3.58 10.52 25.77
CA ARG A 161 2.52 9.52 25.95
C ARG A 161 2.64 8.37 24.96
N SER A 162 2.16 7.21 25.39
CA SER A 162 1.87 6.12 24.45
C SER A 162 0.59 6.48 23.70
N ASP A 163 0.68 6.55 22.38
CA ASP A 163 -0.45 6.82 21.47
C ASP A 163 -0.70 5.57 20.63
N LYS A 164 -0.87 4.40 21.27
CA LYS A 164 -1.06 3.13 20.55
C LYS A 164 -2.21 3.25 19.56
N ARG A 165 -1.87 3.16 18.27
CA ARG A 165 -2.87 3.10 17.21
C ARG A 165 -2.85 1.72 16.57
N PRO A 166 -4.03 1.14 16.24
CA PRO A 166 -4.09 -0.14 15.55
C PRO A 166 -3.23 -0.16 14.27
N GLN A 167 -3.22 0.93 13.51
CA GLN A 167 -2.39 1.01 12.31
C GLN A 167 -0.90 0.83 12.58
N TRP A 168 -0.36 1.17 13.74
CA TRP A 168 1.07 0.97 13.99
C TRP A 168 1.47 -0.47 14.33
N SER A 169 0.63 -1.43 13.94
CA SER A 169 0.88 -2.87 14.00
C SER A 169 1.07 -3.47 12.60
N LEU A 170 1.89 -4.51 12.51
CA LEU A 170 1.98 -5.37 11.31
C LEU A 170 0.69 -6.13 11.03
N ASN A 171 -0.13 -6.34 12.06
CA ASN A 171 -1.38 -7.09 11.93
C ASN A 171 -2.55 -6.19 11.51
N TRP A 172 -2.28 -4.92 11.14
CA TRP A 172 -3.30 -4.00 10.66
C TRP A 172 -3.28 -3.87 9.13
N PRO A 173 -4.47 -3.83 8.50
CA PRO A 173 -5.80 -3.93 9.12
C PRO A 173 -6.12 -5.38 9.51
N PRO A 174 -6.99 -5.58 10.51
CA PRO A 174 -7.42 -6.93 10.85
C PRO A 174 -8.16 -7.55 9.66
N VAL A 175 -7.84 -8.81 9.37
CA VAL A 175 -8.61 -9.61 8.42
C VAL A 175 -9.92 -9.99 9.09
N LYS A 176 -11.04 -9.63 8.47
CA LYS A 176 -12.38 -10.04 8.92
C LYS A 176 -13.04 -10.82 7.79
N ARG A 177 -13.30 -12.10 8.03
CA ARG A 177 -13.98 -12.98 7.07
C ARG A 177 -15.31 -12.36 6.62
N SER A 178 -15.63 -12.59 5.35
CA SER A 178 -16.88 -12.13 4.75
C SER A 178 -17.93 -13.24 4.78
N GLU A 179 -19.15 -12.87 5.11
CA GLU A 179 -20.35 -13.71 4.95
C GLU A 179 -21.02 -13.51 3.59
N GLN A 180 -20.55 -12.55 2.77
CA GLN A 180 -21.08 -12.36 1.43
C GLN A 180 -20.60 -13.48 0.50
N GLU A 181 -21.52 -14.02 -0.28
CA GLU A 181 -21.23 -15.01 -1.32
C GLU A 181 -20.81 -14.28 -2.60
N LEU A 182 -19.51 -14.22 -2.84
CA LEU A 182 -18.93 -13.73 -4.09
C LEU A 182 -17.80 -14.69 -4.46
N ILE A 183 -18.02 -15.44 -5.54
CA ILE A 183 -17.03 -16.36 -6.11
C ILE A 183 -16.55 -15.73 -7.41
N PHE A 184 -15.25 -15.72 -7.61
CA PHE A 184 -14.63 -15.21 -8.82
C PHE A 184 -13.48 -16.12 -9.24
N SER A 185 -13.22 -16.14 -10.55
CA SER A 185 -12.15 -16.91 -11.13
C SER A 185 -11.02 -16.00 -11.60
N LEU A 186 -9.79 -16.46 -11.43
CA LEU A 186 -8.60 -15.80 -11.95
C LEU A 186 -7.87 -16.77 -12.88
N PRO A 187 -7.52 -16.36 -14.12
CA PRO A 187 -6.77 -17.23 -15.01
C PRO A 187 -5.35 -17.47 -14.47
N THR A 188 -4.86 -18.69 -14.53
CA THR A 188 -3.47 -19.05 -14.21
C THR A 188 -2.56 -18.92 -15.43
N ARG A 189 -1.24 -18.99 -15.25
CA ARG A 189 -0.29 -18.94 -16.38
C ARG A 189 -0.45 -20.11 -17.35
N LYS A 190 -0.82 -21.29 -16.85
CA LYS A 190 -1.21 -22.46 -17.66
C LYS A 190 -2.58 -22.36 -18.32
N GLY A 191 -3.32 -21.28 -18.07
CA GLY A 191 -4.59 -21.01 -18.72
C GLY A 191 -5.82 -21.56 -17.99
N ALA A 192 -5.65 -22.37 -16.94
CA ALA A 192 -6.72 -22.85 -16.07
C ALA A 192 -7.35 -21.70 -15.26
N LEU A 193 -8.54 -21.94 -14.69
CA LEU A 193 -9.23 -20.98 -13.82
C LEU A 193 -9.03 -21.38 -12.36
N ALA A 194 -8.34 -20.54 -11.59
CA ALA A 194 -8.27 -20.67 -10.14
C ALA A 194 -9.48 -19.97 -9.51
N LEU A 195 -10.23 -20.69 -8.68
CA LEU A 195 -11.42 -20.16 -8.01
C LEU A 195 -11.08 -19.54 -6.65
N TYR A 196 -11.66 -18.39 -6.39
CA TYR A 196 -11.53 -17.63 -5.16
C TYR A 196 -12.91 -17.24 -4.64
N ASP A 197 -13.04 -17.18 -3.33
CA ASP A 197 -14.08 -16.40 -2.67
C ASP A 197 -13.45 -15.18 -1.97
N LEU A 198 -14.24 -14.45 -1.18
CA LEU A 198 -13.74 -13.32 -0.40
C LEU A 198 -12.79 -13.73 0.74
N ASN A 199 -12.76 -15.01 1.11
CA ASN A 199 -11.97 -15.54 2.22
C ASN A 199 -10.70 -16.26 1.75
N GLY A 200 -10.43 -16.29 0.44
CA GLY A 200 -9.19 -16.83 -0.12
C GLY A 200 -9.44 -17.72 -1.34
N PRO A 201 -8.43 -18.50 -1.74
CA PRO A 201 -8.60 -19.53 -2.76
C PRO A 201 -9.54 -20.63 -2.24
N LEU A 202 -10.48 -21.09 -3.08
CA LEU A 202 -11.33 -22.25 -2.77
C LEU A 202 -10.53 -23.55 -2.83
N GLU A 203 -9.51 -23.59 -3.69
CA GLU A 203 -8.56 -24.68 -3.85
C GLU A 203 -7.16 -24.12 -4.03
N THR A 204 -6.13 -24.83 -3.56
CA THR A 204 -4.73 -24.40 -3.77
C THR A 204 -4.45 -24.34 -5.27
N PRO A 205 -4.17 -23.17 -5.86
CA PRO A 205 -3.87 -23.09 -7.27
C PRO A 205 -2.57 -23.84 -7.56
N GLU A 206 -2.58 -24.72 -8.56
CA GLU A 206 -1.37 -25.44 -9.01
C GLU A 206 -0.32 -24.52 -9.65
N ASP A 207 -0.70 -23.29 -9.97
CA ASP A 207 0.11 -22.33 -10.72
C ASP A 207 -0.20 -20.89 -10.30
N ALA A 208 0.74 -19.98 -10.60
CA ALA A 208 0.58 -18.56 -10.36
C ALA A 208 -0.59 -18.00 -11.18
N VAL A 209 -1.31 -17.07 -10.57
CA VAL A 209 -2.34 -16.31 -11.26
C VAL A 209 -1.67 -15.43 -12.30
N MET A 210 -2.22 -15.38 -13.50
CA MET A 210 -1.82 -14.42 -14.50
C MET A 210 -2.52 -13.10 -14.24
N SER A 211 -1.80 -11.99 -14.36
CA SER A 211 -2.43 -10.69 -14.23
C SER A 211 -3.40 -10.50 -15.41
N PRO A 212 -4.68 -10.12 -15.18
CA PRO A 212 -5.76 -10.16 -16.19
C PRO A 212 -5.62 -9.09 -17.28
N HIS A 213 -4.55 -8.30 -17.27
CA HIS A 213 -4.35 -7.15 -18.14
C HIS A 213 -4.34 -7.45 -19.63
N SER A 214 -4.10 -8.69 -20.05
CA SER A 214 -3.90 -9.02 -21.47
C SER A 214 -4.74 -10.19 -21.96
N ARG A 215 -5.64 -10.74 -21.14
CA ARG A 215 -6.48 -11.90 -21.48
C ARG A 215 -7.91 -11.75 -20.97
N ALA A 216 -8.88 -12.06 -21.81
CA ALA A 216 -10.25 -12.39 -21.40
C ALA A 216 -10.65 -13.76 -21.96
N LEU A 217 -11.63 -14.41 -21.32
CA LEU A 217 -12.18 -15.69 -21.73
C LEU A 217 -13.66 -15.54 -22.02
N SER A 218 -14.16 -16.28 -23.01
CA SER A 218 -15.60 -16.49 -23.18
C SER A 218 -16.19 -17.25 -21.98
N PRO A 219 -17.51 -17.16 -21.72
CA PRO A 219 -18.16 -17.85 -20.60
C PRO A 219 -17.93 -19.37 -20.57
N ASP A 220 -17.84 -19.99 -21.73
CA ASP A 220 -17.59 -21.43 -21.91
C ASP A 220 -16.10 -21.81 -21.84
N GLY A 221 -15.19 -20.82 -21.82
CA GLY A 221 -13.75 -21.02 -21.86
C GLY A 221 -13.20 -21.52 -23.20
N GLU A 222 -14.04 -21.68 -24.23
CA GLU A 222 -13.63 -22.19 -25.54
C GLU A 222 -12.85 -21.15 -26.36
N ARG A 223 -13.07 -19.86 -26.08
CA ARG A 223 -12.40 -18.75 -26.75
C ARG A 223 -11.62 -17.92 -25.75
N GLU A 224 -10.38 -17.65 -26.12
CA GLU A 224 -9.50 -16.72 -25.42
C GLU A 224 -9.24 -15.50 -26.29
N TYR A 225 -9.34 -14.33 -25.67
CA TYR A 225 -9.07 -13.04 -26.30
C TYR A 225 -7.82 -12.45 -25.66
N ARG A 226 -6.81 -12.16 -26.47
CA ARG A 226 -5.56 -11.53 -26.04
C ARG A 226 -5.40 -10.17 -26.67
N ILE A 227 -4.78 -9.28 -25.92
CA ILE A 227 -4.32 -8.01 -26.47
C ILE A 227 -3.17 -8.28 -27.44
N ALA A 228 -3.33 -7.89 -28.71
CA ALA A 228 -2.28 -7.95 -29.73
C ALA A 228 -1.60 -6.57 -29.89
N ARG A 229 -0.52 -6.51 -30.68
CA ARG A 229 0.23 -5.25 -30.91
C ARG A 229 -0.65 -4.14 -31.49
N ASN A 230 -1.57 -4.47 -32.39
CA ASN A 230 -2.43 -3.50 -33.08
C ASN A 230 -3.90 -3.95 -33.13
N GLY A 231 -4.36 -4.71 -32.14
CA GLY A 231 -5.73 -5.18 -32.09
C GLY A 231 -5.98 -6.28 -31.08
N VAL A 232 -6.84 -7.22 -31.42
CA VAL A 232 -7.19 -8.36 -30.58
C VAL A 232 -6.78 -9.66 -31.28
N GLN A 233 -6.18 -10.57 -30.52
CA GLN A 233 -5.90 -11.93 -30.92
C GLN A 233 -6.97 -12.84 -30.34
N VAL A 234 -7.58 -13.68 -31.17
CA VAL A 234 -8.58 -14.67 -30.76
C VAL A 234 -7.94 -16.05 -30.88
N ILE A 235 -8.09 -16.86 -29.83
CA ILE A 235 -7.54 -18.21 -29.75
C ILE A 235 -8.70 -19.17 -29.50
N ASP A 236 -8.89 -20.15 -30.39
CA ASP A 236 -9.85 -21.25 -30.19
C ASP A 236 -9.18 -22.40 -29.46
N GLN A 237 -9.57 -22.61 -28.19
CA GLN A 237 -9.00 -23.64 -27.33
C GLN A 237 -9.37 -25.05 -27.79
N ARG A 238 -10.44 -25.22 -28.57
CA ARG A 238 -10.87 -26.53 -29.09
C ARG A 238 -10.01 -26.99 -30.27
N LEU A 239 -9.49 -26.04 -31.04
CA LEU A 239 -8.74 -26.29 -32.27
C LEU A 239 -7.23 -26.26 -32.02
N GLN A 240 -6.77 -26.93 -30.95
CA GLN A 240 -5.35 -26.94 -30.54
C GLN A 240 -4.74 -25.53 -30.37
N GLY A 241 -5.56 -24.52 -30.03
CA GLY A 241 -5.10 -23.14 -29.89
C GLY A 241 -4.89 -22.41 -31.21
N SER A 242 -5.65 -22.74 -32.27
CA SER A 242 -5.65 -21.96 -33.51
C SER A 242 -5.86 -20.48 -33.18
N THR A 243 -5.11 -19.63 -33.87
CA THR A 243 -4.97 -18.22 -33.48
C THR A 243 -5.24 -17.32 -34.68
N GLU A 244 -6.12 -16.34 -34.50
CA GLU A 244 -6.44 -15.30 -35.47
C GLU A 244 -6.19 -13.92 -34.85
N THR A 245 -5.87 -12.92 -35.67
CA THR A 245 -5.62 -11.56 -35.19
C THR A 245 -6.44 -10.57 -36.00
N PHE A 246 -7.15 -9.70 -35.30
CA PHE A 246 -8.04 -8.70 -35.85
C PHE A 246 -7.46 -7.32 -35.54
N ASP A 247 -6.80 -6.73 -36.53
CA ASP A 247 -6.24 -5.38 -36.41
C ASP A 247 -7.34 -4.33 -36.27
N ILE A 248 -7.05 -3.26 -35.52
CA ILE A 248 -7.95 -2.11 -35.40
C ILE A 248 -8.14 -1.44 -36.79
N PRO A 249 -9.36 -1.04 -37.16
CA PRO A 249 -9.59 -0.36 -38.43
C PRO A 249 -8.90 1.01 -38.49
N ALA A 250 -8.51 1.45 -39.68
CA ALA A 250 -7.72 2.68 -39.87
C ALA A 250 -8.43 3.98 -39.42
N ASN A 251 -9.76 3.96 -39.28
CA ASN A 251 -10.55 5.09 -38.79
C ASN A 251 -10.69 5.12 -37.25
N PHE A 252 -10.10 4.16 -36.53
CA PHE A 252 -10.04 4.18 -35.07
C PHE A 252 -8.86 5.03 -34.60
N VAL A 253 -8.95 5.56 -33.38
CA VAL A 253 -7.77 6.12 -32.72
C VAL A 253 -6.70 5.05 -32.58
N ARG A 254 -5.44 5.47 -32.66
CA ARG A 254 -4.29 4.57 -32.60
C ARG A 254 -4.33 3.72 -31.32
N PHE A 255 -4.18 2.41 -31.48
CA PHE A 255 -4.03 1.45 -30.40
C PHE A 255 -2.67 1.62 -29.69
N SER A 256 -2.60 2.55 -28.74
CA SER A 256 -1.37 2.86 -27.99
C SER A 256 -1.43 2.24 -26.61
N TRP A 257 -0.49 1.32 -26.30
CA TRP A 257 -0.36 0.64 -25.00
C TRP A 257 -1.69 0.08 -24.46
N PRO A 258 -2.32 -0.89 -25.15
CA PRO A 258 -3.45 -1.61 -24.59
C PRO A 258 -3.05 -2.37 -23.30
N ILE A 259 -3.80 -2.19 -22.21
CA ILE A 259 -3.41 -2.72 -20.88
C ILE A 259 -4.55 -3.33 -20.05
N GLY A 260 -5.79 -3.31 -20.53
CA GLY A 260 -6.89 -4.02 -19.87
C GLY A 260 -7.85 -4.59 -20.90
N ILE A 261 -8.41 -5.77 -20.61
CA ILE A 261 -9.36 -6.45 -21.47
C ILE A 261 -10.42 -7.15 -20.61
N ALA A 262 -11.67 -7.10 -21.02
CA ALA A 262 -12.78 -7.77 -20.34
C ALA A 262 -13.79 -8.32 -21.35
N TYR A 263 -14.44 -9.43 -21.00
CA TYR A 263 -15.55 -10.00 -21.78
C TYR A 263 -16.88 -9.58 -21.14
N ASP A 264 -17.75 -8.91 -21.91
CA ASP A 264 -19.15 -8.65 -21.57
C ASP A 264 -19.98 -9.88 -21.96
N THR A 265 -20.36 -10.66 -20.96
CA THR A 265 -21.12 -11.91 -21.11
C THR A 265 -22.58 -11.70 -21.50
N HIS A 266 -23.07 -10.45 -21.45
CA HIS A 266 -24.44 -10.11 -21.83
C HIS A 266 -24.55 -9.75 -23.31
N GLN A 267 -23.53 -9.08 -23.86
CA GLN A 267 -23.53 -8.61 -25.26
C GLN A 267 -22.59 -9.39 -26.17
N ASP A 268 -21.79 -10.31 -25.63
CA ASP A 268 -20.69 -10.97 -26.35
C ASP A 268 -19.71 -9.95 -26.96
N ILE A 269 -19.30 -8.99 -26.13
CA ILE A 269 -18.35 -7.93 -26.51
C ILE A 269 -17.07 -8.10 -25.71
N VAL A 270 -15.95 -8.09 -26.40
CA VAL A 270 -14.63 -7.94 -25.81
C VAL A 270 -14.28 -6.47 -25.81
N SER A 271 -14.09 -5.92 -24.61
CA SER A 271 -13.71 -4.52 -24.43
C SER A 271 -12.25 -4.42 -24.05
N ILE A 272 -11.52 -3.51 -24.69
CA ILE A 272 -10.10 -3.26 -24.44
C ILE A 272 -9.91 -1.81 -24.05
N VAL A 273 -9.06 -1.56 -23.05
CA VAL A 273 -8.65 -0.22 -22.65
C VAL A 273 -7.18 0.01 -22.93
N SER A 274 -6.86 1.21 -23.38
CA SER A 274 -5.51 1.63 -23.73
C SER A 274 -5.00 2.76 -22.85
N PHE A 275 -3.67 2.89 -22.83
CA PHE A 275 -2.93 3.80 -21.99
C PHE A 275 -2.10 4.80 -22.82
N GLY A 276 -2.03 6.04 -22.35
CA GLY A 276 -1.27 7.10 -23.03
C GLY A 276 -2.08 7.83 -24.10
N GLY A 277 -1.69 9.08 -24.35
CA GLY A 277 -2.55 10.03 -25.06
C GLY A 277 -3.81 10.31 -24.25
N ASP A 278 -4.98 10.19 -24.87
CA ASP A 278 -6.27 10.41 -24.20
C ASP A 278 -6.82 9.17 -23.46
N GLY A 279 -6.19 8.01 -23.62
CA GLY A 279 -6.76 6.72 -23.23
C GLY A 279 -8.02 6.39 -24.04
N ALA A 280 -8.21 5.14 -24.42
CA ALA A 280 -9.38 4.74 -25.21
C ALA A 280 -9.95 3.40 -24.76
N PHE A 281 -11.26 3.26 -24.96
CA PHE A 281 -12.08 2.08 -24.72
C PHE A 281 -12.59 1.59 -26.06
N TYR A 282 -12.17 0.40 -26.48
CA TYR A 282 -12.50 -0.21 -27.76
C TYR A 282 -13.45 -1.38 -27.53
N ARG A 283 -14.39 -1.60 -28.44
CA ARG A 283 -15.33 -2.72 -28.39
C ARG A 283 -15.19 -3.61 -29.61
N PHE A 284 -15.10 -4.91 -29.37
CA PHE A 284 -15.00 -5.96 -30.38
C PHE A 284 -16.16 -6.95 -30.20
N ASP A 285 -16.98 -7.14 -31.23
CA ASP A 285 -18.06 -8.13 -31.29
C ASP A 285 -17.42 -9.52 -31.38
N ALA A 286 -17.52 -10.28 -30.29
CA ALA A 286 -16.89 -11.59 -30.17
C ALA A 286 -17.55 -12.64 -31.08
N LYS A 287 -18.84 -12.49 -31.38
CA LYS A 287 -19.60 -13.42 -32.23
C LYS A 287 -19.34 -13.19 -33.71
N ARG A 288 -19.28 -11.92 -34.13
CA ARG A 288 -19.04 -11.54 -35.52
C ARG A 288 -17.56 -11.33 -35.84
N GLU A 289 -16.72 -11.38 -34.83
CA GLU A 289 -15.27 -11.13 -34.88
C GLU A 289 -14.92 -9.82 -35.59
N LYS A 290 -15.60 -8.74 -35.18
CA LYS A 290 -15.48 -7.40 -35.79
C LYS A 290 -15.42 -6.30 -34.75
N TRP A 291 -14.56 -5.31 -35.00
CA TRP A 291 -14.55 -4.07 -34.24
C TRP A 291 -15.86 -3.31 -34.41
N LEU A 292 -16.42 -2.84 -33.29
CA LEU A 292 -17.67 -2.09 -33.26
C LEU A 292 -17.41 -0.59 -33.27
N ASP A 293 -16.75 -0.08 -32.24
CA ASP A 293 -16.44 1.33 -32.05
C ASP A 293 -15.40 1.54 -30.93
N PHE A 294 -15.09 2.81 -30.66
CA PHE A 294 -14.25 3.23 -29.55
C PHE A 294 -14.78 4.50 -28.90
N ARG A 295 -14.30 4.77 -27.68
CA ARG A 295 -14.45 6.05 -26.98
C ARG A 295 -13.14 6.45 -26.34
N THR A 296 -12.84 7.74 -26.29
CA THR A 296 -11.70 8.26 -25.52
C THR A 296 -12.14 8.55 -24.08
N PHE A 297 -11.19 8.47 -23.14
CA PHE A 297 -11.44 8.79 -21.74
C PHE A 297 -10.95 10.18 -21.31
N GLY A 298 -10.46 10.99 -22.25
CA GLY A 298 -10.02 12.36 -21.96
C GLY A 298 -8.87 12.41 -20.95
N GLY A 299 -7.86 11.55 -21.14
CA GLY A 299 -6.66 11.49 -20.30
C GLY A 299 -6.81 10.61 -19.06
N VAL A 300 -7.88 9.82 -18.94
CA VAL A 300 -7.98 8.81 -17.86
C VAL A 300 -7.40 7.49 -18.33
N ASP A 301 -6.24 7.19 -17.79
CA ASP A 301 -5.59 5.90 -17.99
C ASP A 301 -6.14 4.84 -17.04
N LEU A 302 -6.58 3.71 -17.59
CA LEU A 302 -7.01 2.54 -16.82
C LEU A 302 -5.95 1.45 -16.87
N GLN A 303 -5.55 0.92 -15.71
CA GLN A 303 -4.65 -0.22 -15.62
C GLN A 303 -5.36 -1.56 -15.75
N LEU A 304 -6.66 -1.62 -15.42
CA LEU A 304 -7.41 -2.86 -15.38
C LEU A 304 -8.86 -2.61 -15.78
N LEU A 305 -9.51 -3.65 -16.31
CA LEU A 305 -10.90 -3.64 -16.70
C LEU A 305 -11.52 -4.99 -16.34
N ALA A 306 -12.72 -4.97 -15.75
CA ALA A 306 -13.56 -6.14 -15.54
C ALA A 306 -15.01 -5.78 -15.85
N PHE A 307 -15.81 -6.77 -16.25
CA PHE A 307 -17.24 -6.58 -16.49
C PHE A 307 -18.05 -7.09 -15.30
N ASP A 308 -19.04 -6.30 -14.86
CA ASP A 308 -20.03 -6.65 -13.85
C ASP A 308 -21.28 -7.19 -14.55
N PRO A 309 -21.52 -8.51 -14.52
CA PRO A 309 -22.64 -9.11 -15.25
C PRO A 309 -24.01 -8.77 -14.65
N VAL A 310 -24.06 -8.38 -13.36
CA VAL A 310 -25.31 -8.08 -12.66
C VAL A 310 -25.76 -6.66 -12.99
N ASP A 311 -24.86 -5.69 -12.83
CA ASP A 311 -25.17 -4.28 -13.09
C ASP A 311 -24.99 -3.89 -14.57
N LYS A 312 -24.46 -4.80 -15.40
CA LYS A 312 -24.21 -4.59 -16.83
C LYS A 312 -23.34 -3.35 -17.08
N GLN A 313 -22.20 -3.30 -16.41
CA GLN A 313 -21.25 -2.19 -16.52
C GLN A 313 -19.83 -2.70 -16.41
N TYR A 314 -18.85 -1.91 -16.82
CA TYR A 314 -17.45 -2.20 -16.57
C TYR A 314 -16.96 -1.47 -15.32
N VAL A 315 -16.04 -2.13 -14.61
CA VAL A 315 -15.29 -1.56 -13.51
C VAL A 315 -13.82 -1.60 -13.87
N GLY A 316 -13.22 -0.42 -14.00
CA GLY A 316 -11.79 -0.27 -14.22
C GLY A 316 -11.07 0.23 -12.97
N VAL A 317 -9.75 0.08 -12.95
CA VAL A 317 -8.89 0.77 -11.97
C VAL A 317 -7.99 1.74 -12.72
N THR A 318 -7.86 2.99 -12.27
CA THR A 318 -6.99 3.97 -12.92
C THR A 318 -5.51 3.68 -12.67
N SER A 319 -4.65 3.94 -13.67
CA SER A 319 -3.19 3.80 -13.60
C SER A 319 -2.52 4.93 -12.83
N PHE A 320 -3.08 6.13 -12.93
CA PHE A 320 -2.61 7.34 -12.26
C PHE A 320 -3.66 7.86 -11.28
N GLY A 321 -3.22 8.53 -10.22
CA GLY A 321 -4.11 9.18 -9.26
C GLY A 321 -4.79 8.22 -8.28
N ARG A 322 -4.04 7.82 -7.24
CA ARG A 322 -4.57 7.20 -6.00
C ARG A 322 -5.27 5.84 -6.14
N ASN A 323 -5.08 5.12 -7.25
CA ASN A 323 -5.76 3.85 -7.56
C ASN A 323 -7.29 4.00 -7.40
N THR A 324 -7.94 4.55 -8.41
CA THR A 324 -9.38 4.88 -8.35
C THR A 324 -10.18 3.83 -9.11
N LEU A 325 -11.30 3.35 -8.55
CA LEU A 325 -12.31 2.61 -9.32
C LEU A 325 -13.01 3.57 -10.28
N LEU A 326 -13.09 3.20 -11.55
CA LEU A 326 -13.89 3.88 -12.56
C LEU A 326 -15.03 2.96 -13.00
N PHE A 327 -16.26 3.40 -12.79
CA PHE A 327 -17.45 2.74 -13.30
C PHE A 327 -17.77 3.28 -14.70
N ILE A 328 -18.02 2.38 -15.64
CA ILE A 328 -18.14 2.69 -17.08
C ILE A 328 -19.36 1.93 -17.61
N ASP A 329 -20.25 2.60 -18.33
CA ASP A 329 -21.41 1.91 -18.92
C ASP A 329 -21.01 0.94 -20.06
N GLN A 330 -21.96 0.17 -20.60
CA GLN A 330 -21.70 -0.78 -21.69
C GLN A 330 -21.24 -0.13 -23.01
N LYS A 331 -21.40 1.19 -23.14
CA LYS A 331 -20.98 1.95 -24.32
C LYS A 331 -19.60 2.57 -24.14
N GLY A 332 -18.96 2.40 -22.97
CA GLY A 332 -17.66 2.98 -22.67
C GLY A 332 -17.72 4.39 -22.08
N ALA A 333 -18.88 4.86 -21.60
CA ALA A 333 -18.98 6.19 -21.00
C ALA A 333 -18.70 6.14 -19.48
N PRO A 334 -17.71 6.91 -18.98
CA PRO A 334 -17.43 7.02 -17.54
C PRO A 334 -18.65 7.52 -16.75
N GLN A 335 -18.98 6.85 -15.65
CA GLN A 335 -20.12 7.18 -14.78
C GLN A 335 -19.67 7.75 -13.43
N GLU A 336 -18.79 7.05 -12.72
CA GLU A 336 -18.40 7.41 -11.35
C GLU A 336 -16.95 7.04 -11.05
N ARG A 337 -16.28 7.83 -10.19
CA ARG A 337 -14.91 7.59 -9.70
C ARG A 337 -14.86 7.45 -8.19
N ARG A 338 -14.10 6.49 -7.68
CA ARG A 338 -13.94 6.25 -6.24
C ARG A 338 -12.53 5.87 -5.83
N GLU A 339 -11.92 6.65 -4.93
CA GLU A 339 -10.55 6.43 -4.46
C GLU A 339 -10.43 5.20 -3.56
N LEU A 340 -9.63 4.20 -3.96
CA LEU A 340 -9.42 2.99 -3.15
C LEU A 340 -8.59 3.27 -1.90
N LEU A 341 -7.61 4.19 -1.97
CA LEU A 341 -6.75 4.53 -0.84
C LEU A 341 -7.51 4.99 0.40
N ARG A 342 -8.68 5.62 0.22
CA ARG A 342 -9.54 6.07 1.33
C ARG A 342 -10.56 5.02 1.73
N ALA A 343 -11.02 4.21 0.78
CA ALA A 343 -12.10 3.28 1.01
C ALA A 343 -11.63 1.92 1.56
N LEU A 344 -10.39 1.52 1.29
CA LEU A 344 -9.86 0.20 1.63
C LEU A 344 -8.81 0.30 2.75
N PRO A 345 -9.12 -0.18 3.97
CA PRO A 345 -8.14 -0.25 5.04
C PRO A 345 -6.89 -1.00 4.61
N GLY A 346 -5.71 -0.48 4.97
CA GLY A 346 -4.43 -1.14 4.66
C GLY A 346 -3.97 -1.11 3.21
N PHE A 347 -4.79 -0.63 2.27
CA PHE A 347 -4.48 -0.75 0.84
C PHE A 347 -3.15 -0.10 0.45
N SER A 348 -2.86 1.08 1.01
CA SER A 348 -1.61 1.83 0.81
C SER A 348 -0.37 1.03 1.24
N ARG A 349 -0.48 0.11 2.21
CA ARG A 349 0.61 -0.74 2.70
C ARG A 349 1.01 -1.83 1.73
N ILE A 350 0.02 -2.36 1.02
CA ILE A 350 0.20 -3.48 0.10
C ILE A 350 0.56 -2.94 -1.28
N VAL A 351 -0.30 -2.08 -1.83
CA VAL A 351 -0.19 -1.59 -3.20
C VAL A 351 0.71 -0.36 -3.31
N GLY A 352 0.91 0.39 -2.23
CA GLY A 352 1.61 1.67 -2.26
C GLY A 352 0.68 2.84 -2.63
N ARG A 353 1.12 4.07 -2.34
CA ARG A 353 0.40 5.30 -2.75
C ARG A 353 0.76 5.72 -4.16
N ASP A 354 2.05 5.56 -4.51
CA ASP A 354 2.64 6.01 -5.76
C ASP A 354 3.04 4.82 -6.61
N SER A 355 2.16 3.82 -6.72
CA SER A 355 2.37 2.71 -7.66
C SER A 355 2.46 3.30 -9.05
N SER A 356 3.68 3.64 -9.47
CA SER A 356 3.97 3.95 -10.87
C SER A 356 3.43 2.79 -11.70
N SER A 357 2.96 3.08 -12.91
CA SER A 357 2.21 2.22 -13.84
C SER A 357 2.77 0.80 -14.12
N ARG A 358 3.90 0.44 -13.50
CA ARG A 358 4.59 -0.84 -13.63
C ARG A 358 4.15 -1.91 -12.62
N GLU A 359 3.53 -1.54 -11.50
CA GLU A 359 3.14 -2.52 -10.47
C GLU A 359 1.70 -3.00 -10.66
N ARG A 360 1.56 -3.84 -11.69
CA ARG A 360 0.34 -4.47 -12.21
C ARG A 360 -0.15 -5.65 -11.36
N ASN A 361 -0.35 -5.38 -10.07
CA ASN A 361 -0.59 -6.40 -9.06
C ASN A 361 -2.00 -6.33 -8.49
N LEU A 362 -2.97 -5.79 -9.22
CA LEU A 362 -4.36 -5.75 -8.81
C LEU A 362 -5.23 -6.58 -9.75
N VAL A 363 -6.29 -7.15 -9.19
CA VAL A 363 -7.42 -7.70 -9.93
C VAL A 363 -8.71 -7.17 -9.30
N VAL A 364 -9.72 -6.93 -10.12
CA VAL A 364 -11.08 -6.65 -9.63
C VAL A 364 -12.07 -7.64 -10.24
N ALA A 365 -13.00 -8.10 -9.43
CA ALA A 365 -14.11 -8.97 -9.83
C ALA A 365 -15.41 -8.35 -9.30
N PRO A 366 -16.08 -7.52 -10.10
CA PRO A 366 -17.34 -6.91 -9.73
C PRO A 366 -18.51 -7.88 -9.86
N GLN A 367 -19.44 -7.86 -8.91
CA GLN A 367 -20.65 -8.67 -8.92
C GLN A 367 -21.78 -7.93 -8.21
N GLY A 368 -22.63 -7.25 -8.99
CA GLY A 368 -23.76 -6.47 -8.46
C GLY A 368 -23.22 -5.48 -7.45
N ARG A 369 -23.86 -5.33 -6.29
CA ARG A 369 -23.45 -4.38 -5.22
C ARG A 369 -21.96 -4.42 -4.83
N TYR A 370 -21.27 -5.54 -4.98
CA TYR A 370 -19.94 -5.75 -4.43
C TYR A 370 -18.85 -5.80 -5.50
N VAL A 371 -17.62 -5.46 -5.11
CA VAL A 371 -16.43 -5.67 -5.93
C VAL A 371 -15.39 -6.36 -5.06
N ALA A 372 -14.98 -7.57 -5.44
CA ALA A 372 -13.78 -8.18 -4.87
C ALA A 372 -12.56 -7.51 -5.51
N ILE A 373 -11.62 -7.06 -4.68
CA ILE A 373 -10.37 -6.45 -5.12
C ILE A 373 -9.25 -7.30 -4.56
N ALA A 374 -8.46 -7.92 -5.42
CA ALA A 374 -7.36 -8.79 -5.00
C ALA A 374 -6.01 -8.13 -5.32
N ALA A 375 -5.07 -8.18 -4.38
CA ALA A 375 -3.68 -7.81 -4.63
C ALA A 375 -2.82 -9.07 -4.79
N LEU A 376 -2.03 -9.08 -5.85
CA LEU A 376 -1.06 -10.13 -6.17
C LEU A 376 0.30 -9.78 -5.55
N ASP A 377 1.03 -10.80 -5.11
CA ASP A 377 2.43 -10.64 -4.70
C ASP A 377 3.40 -10.65 -5.90
N SER A 378 4.70 -10.55 -5.64
CA SER A 378 5.74 -10.59 -6.69
C SER A 378 5.84 -11.93 -7.43
N GLN A 379 5.21 -12.99 -6.92
CA GLN A 379 5.11 -14.30 -7.54
C GLN A 379 3.75 -14.48 -8.24
N HIS A 380 2.95 -13.41 -8.36
CA HIS A 380 1.60 -13.40 -8.90
C HIS A 380 0.65 -14.38 -8.21
N ARG A 381 0.78 -14.53 -6.90
CA ARG A 381 -0.18 -15.25 -6.08
C ARG A 381 -1.06 -14.24 -5.35
N VAL A 382 -2.34 -14.53 -5.15
CA VAL A 382 -3.23 -13.65 -4.36
C VAL A 382 -2.69 -13.57 -2.93
N GLY A 383 -2.31 -12.38 -2.51
CA GLY A 383 -1.82 -12.12 -1.16
C GLY A 383 -2.90 -11.52 -0.26
N HIS A 384 -3.81 -10.72 -0.83
CA HIS A 384 -4.85 -10.00 -0.11
C HIS A 384 -6.13 -9.90 -0.94
N ILE A 385 -7.29 -9.95 -0.29
CA ILE A 385 -8.60 -9.68 -0.90
C ILE A 385 -9.36 -8.69 -0.02
N TRP A 386 -9.90 -7.65 -0.66
CA TRP A 386 -10.86 -6.74 -0.06
C TRP A 386 -12.24 -6.95 -0.68
N LEU A 387 -13.27 -6.91 0.15
CA LEU A 387 -14.65 -6.69 -0.27
C LEU A 387 -14.93 -5.20 -0.29
N TYR A 388 -15.29 -4.64 -1.45
CA TYR A 388 -15.74 -3.26 -1.60
C TYR A 388 -17.26 -3.20 -1.80
N ASP A 389 -17.98 -2.45 -0.97
CA ASP A 389 -19.42 -2.23 -1.08
C ASP A 389 -19.71 -0.93 -1.85
N LYS A 390 -20.33 -1.05 -3.04
CA LYS A 390 -20.62 0.10 -3.90
C LYS A 390 -21.65 1.06 -3.30
N VAL A 391 -22.51 0.63 -2.40
CA VAL A 391 -23.47 1.53 -1.76
C VAL A 391 -22.81 2.29 -0.62
N LYS A 392 -22.08 1.58 0.24
CA LYS A 392 -21.41 2.19 1.41
C LYS A 392 -20.14 2.97 1.06
N ARG A 393 -19.59 2.77 -0.14
CA ARG A 393 -18.33 3.37 -0.61
C ARG A 393 -17.13 3.07 0.30
N SER A 394 -17.14 1.91 0.93
CA SER A 394 -16.12 1.44 1.86
C SER A 394 -15.82 -0.02 1.58
N GLY A 395 -14.63 -0.48 1.96
CA GLY A 395 -14.29 -1.89 1.93
C GLY A 395 -13.67 -2.42 3.20
N GLN A 396 -13.49 -3.72 3.21
CA GLN A 396 -12.97 -4.50 4.33
C GLN A 396 -11.95 -5.49 3.80
N LEU A 397 -10.82 -5.66 4.50
CA LEU A 397 -9.88 -6.73 4.20
C LEU A 397 -10.46 -8.06 4.67
N THR A 398 -10.74 -8.98 3.75
CA THR A 398 -11.43 -10.25 4.01
C THR A 398 -10.50 -11.45 3.94
N TYR A 399 -9.36 -11.30 3.26
CA TYR A 399 -8.31 -12.31 3.20
C TYR A 399 -6.93 -11.66 3.23
N ALA A 400 -6.00 -12.27 3.98
CA ALA A 400 -4.57 -12.05 3.84
C ALA A 400 -3.85 -13.39 3.98
N ARG A 401 -2.93 -13.69 3.05
CA ARG A 401 -2.14 -14.92 3.08
C ARG A 401 -1.09 -14.85 4.20
N GLN A 402 -0.91 -15.94 4.95
CA GLN A 402 -0.08 -15.93 6.17
C GLN A 402 1.38 -15.53 5.93
N ASP A 403 1.98 -15.97 4.84
CA ASP A 403 3.36 -15.62 4.41
C ASP A 403 3.46 -14.22 3.76
N ALA A 404 2.33 -13.58 3.46
CA ALA A 404 2.31 -12.22 2.90
C ALA A 404 2.34 -11.12 3.98
N MET A 405 2.10 -11.47 5.26
CA MET A 405 2.13 -10.57 6.41
C MET A 405 3.55 -10.44 6.98
#